data_AF-A0A842Q4X4-F1
#
_entry.id   AF-A0A842Q4X4-F1
#
_cell.length_a   1.000
_cell.length_b   1.000
_cell.length_c   1.000
_cell.angle_alpha   90.00
_cell.angle_beta   90.00
_cell.angle_gamma   90.00
#
_symmetry.space_group_name_H-M   'P 1'
#
loop_
_entity.id
_entity.type
_entity.pdbx_description
1 polymer ?
#
loop_
_entity_poly.entity_id
_entity_poly.type
_entity_poly.pdbx_seq_one_letter_code
_entity_poly.pdbx_strand_id
1 'polypeptide(L)'
;LTLFSIIICNSSLYTNHIVYAHNFSITDDSALLTLIEQIKAETELVNAYFLASNSISAIEHAKNAANLTNGLNDKLRQSTVADITQVYNNGLYNSTTLALVVANLVDEILRNYGSAYGITYDLTNMSNMMMAMMLNNNNSSSSGHSSMSEKNNAVLVNIYNYQTAQVLSNVVNRLFNDKLSAQAPVNEKETIDNLEQSIKDLKYAIDNKIRAEYLMEIVHMKIHPMLQSAYDLKLVAR
;
A
#
# COMPACT_ATOMS: atom_id res chain seq x y z
N LEU A 1 -33.43 5.49 -12.01
CA LEU A 1 -33.07 6.84 -11.54
C LEU A 1 -31.61 6.77 -11.08
N THR A 2 -30.68 7.03 -11.98
CA THR A 2 -29.23 6.91 -11.78
C THR A 2 -28.69 8.27 -11.33
N LEU A 3 -28.25 8.37 -10.08
CA LEU A 3 -27.54 9.55 -9.59
C LEU A 3 -26.03 9.35 -9.79
N PHE A 4 -25.49 10.04 -10.78
CA PHE A 4 -24.06 10.28 -10.94
C PHE A 4 -23.57 11.15 -9.78
N SER A 5 -22.54 10.72 -9.05
CA SER A 5 -21.74 11.61 -8.21
C SER A 5 -20.49 12.02 -8.98
N ILE A 6 -20.52 13.24 -9.49
CA ILE A 6 -19.36 13.97 -9.98
C ILE A 6 -18.65 14.53 -8.73
N ILE A 7 -17.40 14.14 -8.50
CA ILE A 7 -16.52 14.87 -7.57
C ILE A 7 -15.52 15.64 -8.42
N ILE A 8 -15.69 16.96 -8.42
CA ILE A 8 -14.77 17.93 -9.02
C ILE A 8 -13.59 18.05 -8.07
N CYS A 9 -12.39 17.69 -8.53
CA CYS A 9 -11.14 18.05 -7.88
C CYS A 9 -10.98 19.57 -7.89
N ASN A 10 -11.24 20.22 -6.76
CA ASN A 10 -10.80 21.58 -6.49
C ASN A 10 -9.90 21.57 -5.26
N SER A 11 -8.64 21.94 -5.46
CA SER A 11 -7.59 22.03 -4.44
C SER A 11 -7.73 23.27 -3.56
N SER A 12 -8.91 23.50 -3.00
CA SER A 12 -9.14 24.44 -1.90
C SER A 12 -10.42 24.04 -1.18
N LEU A 13 -10.41 24.19 0.15
CA LEU A 13 -11.46 23.84 1.14
C LEU A 13 -11.23 22.49 1.85
N TYR A 14 -10.38 22.56 2.88
CA TYR A 14 -10.41 21.66 4.04
C TYR A 14 -11.79 21.78 4.71
N THR A 15 -12.75 20.99 4.26
CA THR A 15 -13.97 20.72 5.02
C THR A 15 -13.81 19.38 5.74
N ASN A 16 -14.31 19.32 6.97
CA ASN A 16 -14.26 18.16 7.86
C ASN A 16 -14.93 16.93 7.21
N HIS A 17 -14.19 16.20 6.39
CA HIS A 17 -14.64 14.92 5.86
C HIS A 17 -14.48 13.88 6.96
N ILE A 18 -15.61 13.34 7.43
CA ILE A 18 -15.63 12.06 8.14
C ILE A 18 -15.21 11.02 7.10
N VAL A 19 -13.92 10.68 7.10
CA VAL A 19 -13.42 9.64 6.19
C VAL A 19 -13.64 8.29 6.86
N TYR A 20 -14.45 7.46 6.20
CA TYR A 20 -14.67 6.09 6.65
C TYR A 20 -13.40 5.28 6.39
N ALA A 21 -13.01 4.41 7.32
CA ALA A 21 -11.92 3.47 7.08
C ALA A 21 -12.23 2.67 5.80
N HIS A 22 -11.44 2.87 4.75
CA HIS A 22 -11.60 2.18 3.47
C HIS A 22 -11.02 0.77 3.57
N ASN A 23 -11.75 -0.14 4.22
CA ASN A 23 -11.41 -1.57 4.18
C ASN A 23 -12.07 -2.19 2.94
N PHE A 24 -11.27 -2.63 1.98
CA PHE A 24 -11.79 -3.25 0.76
C PHE A 24 -12.16 -4.72 0.99
N SER A 25 -13.21 -5.17 0.32
CA SER A 25 -13.59 -6.57 0.29
C SER A 25 -12.58 -7.35 -0.54
N ILE A 26 -11.62 -7.98 0.13
CA ILE A 26 -10.63 -8.85 -0.50
C ILE A 26 -11.28 -10.12 -1.06
N THR A 27 -10.75 -10.61 -2.18
CA THR A 27 -11.12 -11.91 -2.76
C THR A 27 -10.04 -12.93 -2.43
N ASP A 28 -10.36 -14.22 -2.57
CA ASP A 28 -9.34 -15.27 -2.43
C ASP A 28 -8.21 -15.09 -3.46
N ASP A 29 -8.55 -14.74 -4.69
CA ASP A 29 -7.59 -14.47 -5.76
C ASP A 29 -6.68 -13.30 -5.44
N SER A 30 -7.22 -12.17 -4.95
CA SER A 30 -6.39 -11.01 -4.59
C SER A 30 -5.50 -11.31 -3.39
N ALA A 31 -6.00 -12.03 -2.38
CA ALA A 31 -5.20 -12.44 -1.23
C ALA A 31 -4.06 -13.40 -1.62
N LEU A 32 -4.34 -14.40 -2.47
CA LEU A 32 -3.33 -15.33 -2.98
C LEU A 32 -2.27 -14.61 -3.82
N LEU A 33 -2.71 -13.74 -4.73
CA LEU A 33 -1.82 -12.97 -5.60
C LEU A 33 -0.94 -12.00 -4.79
N THR A 34 -1.50 -11.35 -3.76
CA THR A 34 -0.75 -10.53 -2.80
C THR A 34 0.33 -11.34 -2.07
N LEU A 35 0.03 -12.55 -1.58
CA LEU A 35 1.04 -13.42 -0.93
C LEU A 35 2.16 -13.81 -1.90
N ILE A 36 1.81 -14.16 -3.14
CA ILE A 36 2.80 -14.51 -4.17
C ILE A 36 3.75 -13.33 -4.45
N GLU A 37 3.22 -12.11 -4.58
CA GLU A 37 4.04 -10.92 -4.82
C GLU A 37 4.94 -10.58 -3.62
N GLN A 38 4.47 -10.77 -2.38
CA GLN A 38 5.33 -10.63 -1.20
C GLN A 38 6.45 -11.68 -1.15
N ILE A 39 6.15 -12.95 -1.47
CA ILE A 39 7.17 -14.02 -1.52
C ILE A 39 8.24 -13.68 -2.57
N LYS A 40 7.82 -13.19 -3.75
CA LYS A 40 8.74 -12.76 -4.81
C LYS A 40 9.61 -11.60 -4.34
N ALA A 41 9.03 -10.62 -3.66
CA ALA A 41 9.75 -9.45 -3.14
C ALA A 41 10.80 -9.85 -2.08
N GLU A 42 10.45 -10.71 -1.13
CA GLU A 42 11.40 -11.22 -0.13
C GLU A 42 12.51 -12.05 -0.79
N THR A 43 12.18 -12.87 -1.80
CA THR A 43 13.18 -13.64 -2.56
C THR A 43 14.11 -12.73 -3.38
N GLU A 44 13.60 -11.61 -3.90
CA GLU A 44 14.42 -10.57 -4.54
C GLU A 44 15.44 -10.00 -3.56
N LEU A 45 15.03 -9.73 -2.31
CA LEU A 45 15.93 -9.26 -1.26
C LEU A 45 16.95 -10.33 -0.82
N VAL A 46 16.57 -11.61 -0.76
CA VAL A 46 17.52 -12.71 -0.53
C VAL A 46 18.65 -12.67 -1.54
N ASN A 47 18.31 -12.60 -2.83
CA ASN A 47 19.29 -12.57 -3.91
C ASN A 47 20.14 -11.30 -3.85
N ALA A 48 19.52 -10.12 -3.68
CA ALA A 48 20.23 -8.85 -3.62
C ALA A 48 21.26 -8.82 -2.48
N TYR A 49 20.88 -9.26 -1.27
CA TYR A 49 21.77 -9.24 -0.12
C TYR A 49 22.78 -10.38 -0.10
N PHE A 50 22.44 -11.54 -0.68
CA PHE A 50 23.42 -12.60 -0.92
C PHE A 50 24.55 -12.12 -1.83
N LEU A 51 24.21 -11.49 -2.97
CA LEU A 51 25.19 -10.93 -3.90
C LEU A 51 26.00 -9.79 -3.30
N ALA A 52 25.40 -9.00 -2.40
CA ALA A 52 26.09 -7.95 -1.65
C ALA A 52 26.93 -8.49 -0.47
N SER A 53 27.06 -9.82 -0.30
CA SER A 53 27.75 -10.46 0.83
C SER A 53 27.20 -10.10 2.21
N ASN A 54 25.95 -9.61 2.28
CA ASN A 54 25.24 -9.38 3.53
C ASN A 54 24.38 -10.61 3.88
N SER A 55 25.04 -11.64 4.42
CA SER A 55 24.40 -12.91 4.73
C SER A 55 23.30 -12.78 5.81
N ILE A 56 23.42 -11.81 6.72
CA ILE A 56 22.42 -11.61 7.78
C ILE A 56 21.09 -11.14 7.19
N SER A 57 21.10 -10.06 6.39
CA SER A 57 19.88 -9.62 5.69
C SER A 57 19.33 -10.72 4.78
N ALA A 58 20.20 -11.42 4.03
CA ALA A 58 19.75 -12.51 3.16
C ALA A 58 19.03 -13.64 3.94
N ILE A 59 19.56 -14.03 5.10
CA ILE A 59 18.93 -15.04 5.97
C ILE A 59 17.59 -14.54 6.53
N GLU A 60 17.51 -13.29 6.97
CA GLU A 60 16.26 -12.74 7.51
C GLU A 60 15.16 -12.66 6.44
N HIS A 61 15.48 -12.21 5.23
CA HIS A 61 14.53 -12.22 4.12
C HIS A 61 14.14 -13.63 3.68
N ALA A 62 15.05 -14.61 3.77
CA ALA A 62 14.71 -16.01 3.50
C ALA A 62 13.72 -16.57 4.54
N LYS A 63 13.84 -16.19 5.82
CA LYS A 63 12.86 -16.53 6.86
C LYS A 63 11.50 -15.89 6.58
N ASN A 64 11.49 -14.61 6.18
CA ASN A 64 10.25 -13.91 5.81
C ASN A 64 9.55 -14.60 4.63
N ALA A 65 10.29 -14.93 3.56
CA ALA A 65 9.76 -15.68 2.42
C ALA A 65 9.18 -17.05 2.82
N ALA A 66 9.87 -17.78 3.72
CA ALA A 66 9.39 -19.06 4.23
C ALA A 66 8.09 -18.90 5.04
N ASN A 67 7.99 -17.88 5.89
CA ASN A 67 6.77 -17.58 6.65
C ASN A 67 5.59 -17.24 5.74
N LEU A 68 5.80 -16.41 4.71
CA LEU A 68 4.78 -16.09 3.72
C LEU A 68 4.35 -17.33 2.92
N THR A 69 5.29 -18.25 2.63
CA THR A 69 4.99 -19.52 1.96
C THR A 69 4.08 -20.42 2.81
N ASN A 70 4.26 -20.44 4.13
CA ASN A 70 3.34 -21.12 5.04
C ASN A 70 1.94 -20.48 4.98
N GLY A 71 1.85 -19.16 5.00
CA GLY A 71 0.58 -18.44 4.84
C GLY A 71 -0.11 -18.72 3.50
N LEU A 72 0.67 -18.81 2.42
CA LEU A 72 0.17 -19.23 1.11
C LEU A 72 -0.39 -20.66 1.15
N ASN A 73 0.33 -21.60 1.75
CA ASN A 73 -0.13 -22.98 1.91
C ASN A 73 -1.43 -23.05 2.73
N ASP A 74 -1.54 -22.29 3.82
CA ASP A 74 -2.76 -22.26 4.63
C ASP A 74 -3.96 -21.70 3.86
N LYS A 75 -3.73 -20.64 3.05
CA LYS A 75 -4.77 -20.06 2.20
C LYS A 75 -5.22 -21.03 1.10
N LEU A 76 -4.29 -21.76 0.49
CA LEU A 76 -4.60 -22.77 -0.52
C LEU A 76 -5.42 -23.94 0.04
N ARG A 77 -5.18 -24.34 1.29
CA ARG A 77 -5.99 -25.36 1.96
C ARG A 77 -7.42 -24.91 2.24
N GLN A 78 -7.65 -23.60 2.33
CA GLN A 78 -8.96 -23.01 2.58
C GLN A 78 -9.70 -22.66 1.28
N SER A 79 -8.98 -22.52 0.17
CA SER A 79 -9.54 -22.16 -1.13
C SER A 79 -9.80 -23.40 -2.00
N THR A 80 -10.73 -23.31 -2.94
CA THR A 80 -11.02 -24.36 -3.93
C THR A 80 -10.11 -24.31 -5.15
N VAL A 81 -9.01 -23.56 -5.07
CA VAL A 81 -8.08 -23.30 -6.17
C VAL A 81 -7.36 -24.59 -6.58
N ALA A 82 -7.67 -25.06 -7.79
CA ALA A 82 -7.03 -26.24 -8.37
C ALA A 82 -5.68 -25.94 -9.04
N ASP A 83 -5.49 -24.72 -9.56
CA ASP A 83 -4.26 -24.28 -10.24
C ASP A 83 -3.88 -22.84 -9.87
N ILE A 84 -2.81 -22.72 -9.09
CA ILE A 84 -2.26 -21.44 -8.61
C ILE A 84 -1.75 -20.59 -9.77
N THR A 85 -1.21 -21.23 -10.82
CA THR A 85 -0.67 -20.53 -12.00
C THR A 85 -1.78 -19.83 -12.74
N GLN A 86 -2.93 -20.50 -12.89
CA GLN A 86 -4.10 -19.92 -13.51
C GLN A 86 -4.66 -18.75 -12.70
N VAL A 87 -4.79 -18.90 -11.38
CA VAL A 87 -5.24 -17.81 -10.48
C VAL A 87 -4.30 -16.61 -10.58
N TYR A 88 -2.99 -16.84 -10.53
CA TYR A 88 -1.99 -15.78 -10.64
C TYR A 88 -2.10 -15.04 -11.97
N ASN A 89 -2.13 -15.77 -13.10
CA ASN A 89 -2.22 -15.18 -14.42
C ASN A 89 -3.55 -14.43 -14.62
N ASN A 90 -4.67 -15.02 -14.23
CA ASN A 90 -5.98 -14.36 -14.34
C ASN A 90 -6.05 -13.11 -13.48
N GLY A 91 -5.50 -13.16 -12.25
CA GLY A 91 -5.47 -12.03 -11.33
C GLY A 91 -4.69 -10.84 -11.89
N LEU A 92 -3.62 -11.08 -12.67
CA LEU A 92 -2.87 -9.99 -13.35
C LEU A 92 -3.65 -9.30 -14.47
N TYR A 93 -4.68 -9.94 -15.04
CA TYR A 93 -5.50 -9.41 -16.14
C TYR A 93 -6.96 -9.16 -15.74
N ASN A 94 -7.24 -9.19 -14.43
CA ASN A 94 -8.51 -8.77 -13.85
C ASN A 94 -8.25 -7.46 -13.09
N SER A 95 -8.70 -6.35 -13.67
CA SER A 95 -8.37 -5.00 -13.17
C SER A 95 -8.79 -4.77 -11.72
N THR A 96 -9.99 -5.21 -11.33
CA THR A 96 -10.47 -5.12 -9.94
C THR A 96 -9.62 -5.97 -8.99
N THR A 97 -9.26 -7.21 -9.39
CA THR A 97 -8.41 -8.08 -8.57
C THR A 97 -7.01 -7.52 -8.42
N LEU A 98 -6.41 -7.03 -9.51
CA LEU A 98 -5.08 -6.43 -9.48
C LEU A 98 -5.06 -5.11 -8.70
N ALA A 99 -6.13 -4.29 -8.78
CA ALA A 99 -6.28 -3.10 -7.95
C ALA A 99 -6.38 -3.45 -6.45
N LEU A 100 -7.08 -4.52 -6.08
CA LEU A 100 -7.08 -5.03 -4.70
C LEU A 100 -5.67 -5.50 -4.27
N VAL A 101 -4.93 -6.16 -5.16
CA VAL A 101 -3.54 -6.56 -4.88
C VAL A 101 -2.66 -5.35 -4.63
N VAL A 102 -2.78 -4.30 -5.45
CA VAL A 102 -2.06 -3.04 -5.26
C VAL A 102 -2.44 -2.39 -3.93
N ALA A 103 -3.73 -2.31 -3.59
CA ALA A 103 -4.18 -1.78 -2.30
C ALA A 103 -3.59 -2.57 -1.12
N ASN A 104 -3.68 -3.91 -1.15
CA ASN A 104 -3.13 -4.77 -0.11
C ASN A 104 -1.60 -4.60 0.04
N LEU A 105 -0.86 -4.51 -1.06
CA LEU A 105 0.59 -4.32 -1.02
C LEU A 105 0.97 -2.93 -0.46
N VAL A 106 0.17 -1.90 -0.74
CA VAL A 106 0.33 -0.56 -0.16
C VAL A 106 0.09 -0.58 1.35
N ASP A 107 -0.90 -1.34 1.82
CA ASP A 107 -1.08 -1.60 3.25
C ASP A 107 0.12 -2.33 3.87
N GLU A 108 0.65 -3.35 3.19
CA GLU A 108 1.84 -4.06 3.67
C GLU A 108 3.09 -3.17 3.72
N ILE A 109 3.23 -2.22 2.79
CA ILE A 109 4.26 -1.18 2.86
C ILE A 109 4.11 -0.39 4.16
N LEU A 110 2.90 0.06 4.51
CA LEU A 110 2.65 0.81 5.74
C LEU A 110 2.95 -0.04 6.98
N ARG A 111 2.51 -1.30 7.04
CA ARG A 111 2.80 -2.21 8.18
C ARG A 111 4.30 -2.41 8.38
N ASN A 112 5.03 -2.68 7.29
CA ASN A 112 6.48 -2.87 7.33
C ASN A 112 7.21 -1.58 7.69
N TYR A 113 6.81 -0.44 7.13
CA TYR A 113 7.40 0.86 7.45
C TYR A 113 7.16 1.24 8.92
N GLY A 114 5.94 1.07 9.42
CA GLY A 114 5.62 1.31 10.83
C GLY A 114 6.45 0.44 11.76
N SER A 115 6.52 -0.86 11.47
CA SER A 115 7.32 -1.82 12.24
C SER A 115 8.82 -1.52 12.20
N ALA A 116 9.32 -1.01 11.08
CA ALA A 116 10.72 -0.62 10.93
C ALA A 116 11.14 0.52 11.88
N TYR A 117 10.21 1.43 12.18
CA TYR A 117 10.41 2.56 13.09
C TYR A 117 9.84 2.33 14.50
N GLY A 118 9.37 1.11 14.79
CA GLY A 118 8.81 0.77 16.11
C GLY A 118 7.49 1.49 16.41
N ILE A 119 6.75 1.88 15.38
CA ILE A 119 5.44 2.49 15.52
C ILE A 119 4.46 1.42 15.97
N THR A 120 3.85 1.64 17.14
CA THR A 120 3.01 0.63 17.81
C THR A 120 1.53 0.69 17.41
N TYR A 121 1.13 1.73 16.68
CA TYR A 121 -0.21 1.86 16.14
C TYR A 121 -0.26 1.46 14.66
N ASP A 122 -1.40 0.94 14.23
CA ASP A 122 -1.59 0.45 12.87
C ASP A 122 -1.70 1.61 11.85
N LEU A 123 -0.70 1.75 10.98
CA LEU A 123 -0.67 2.78 9.94
C LEU A 123 -1.74 2.59 8.86
N THR A 124 -2.29 1.37 8.72
CA THR A 124 -3.39 1.09 7.79
C THR A 124 -4.75 1.49 8.35
N ASN A 125 -4.81 1.76 9.66
CA ASN A 125 -6.03 2.19 10.31
C ASN A 125 -6.20 3.72 10.23
N MET A 126 -7.17 4.15 9.43
CA MET A 126 -7.50 5.56 9.23
C MET A 126 -7.87 6.32 10.52
N SER A 127 -8.34 5.64 11.58
CA SER A 127 -8.61 6.31 12.86
C SER A 127 -7.33 6.86 13.50
N ASN A 128 -6.19 6.22 13.27
CA ASN A 128 -4.90 6.67 13.79
C ASN A 128 -4.40 7.94 13.08
N MET A 129 -4.69 8.06 11.77
CA MET A 129 -4.44 9.29 11.01
C MET A 129 -5.31 10.44 11.54
N MET A 130 -6.61 10.20 11.76
CA MET A 130 -7.52 11.21 12.32
C MET A 130 -7.06 11.65 13.73
N MET A 131 -6.66 10.71 14.58
CA MET A 131 -6.13 11.01 15.91
C MET A 131 -4.86 11.88 15.83
N ALA A 132 -3.92 11.55 14.94
CA ALA A 132 -2.72 12.35 14.71
C ALA A 132 -3.05 13.78 14.25
N MET A 133 -4.01 13.93 13.33
CA MET A 133 -4.49 15.24 12.87
C MET A 133 -5.16 16.04 13.98
N MET A 134 -5.99 15.42 14.83
CA MET A 134 -6.66 16.09 15.94
C MET A 134 -5.69 16.52 17.05
N LEU A 135 -4.72 15.67 17.41
CA LEU A 135 -3.71 15.99 18.43
C LEU A 135 -2.82 17.17 18.02
N ASN A 136 -2.53 17.31 16.72
CA ASN A 136 -1.75 18.44 16.20
C ASN A 136 -2.53 19.77 16.26
N ASN A 137 -3.86 19.73 16.21
CA ASN A 137 -4.72 20.92 16.18
C ASN A 137 -4.93 21.55 17.57
N ASN A 138 -4.79 20.79 18.65
CA ASN A 138 -4.98 21.29 20.02
C ASN A 138 -3.76 22.03 20.60
N ASN A 139 -2.64 22.12 19.86
CA ASN A 139 -1.38 22.68 20.36
C ASN A 139 -0.86 23.92 19.60
N SER A 140 -1.65 24.58 18.74
CA SER A 140 -1.15 25.79 18.09
C SER A 140 -2.23 26.81 17.69
N SER A 141 -2.42 27.78 18.58
CA SER A 141 -2.39 29.19 18.19
C SER A 141 -0.99 29.51 17.61
N SER A 142 -0.71 29.06 16.39
CA SER A 142 0.47 29.48 15.64
C SER A 142 0.28 29.17 14.16
N SER A 143 0.03 30.23 13.40
CA SER A 143 0.14 30.25 11.95
C SER A 143 1.57 29.84 11.55
N GLY A 144 1.75 28.58 11.14
CA GLY A 144 3.04 28.08 10.68
C GLY A 144 2.84 26.88 9.76
N HIS A 145 3.12 27.08 8.47
CA HIS A 145 3.26 25.99 7.50
C HIS A 145 4.39 25.05 7.95
N SER A 146 4.08 24.02 8.74
CA SER A 146 5.00 22.89 8.94
C SER A 146 5.02 22.09 7.63
N SER A 147 6.13 22.12 6.93
CA SER A 147 6.37 21.29 5.74
C SER A 147 6.22 19.82 6.15
N MET A 148 5.08 19.20 5.80
CA MET A 148 4.74 17.80 6.09
C MET A 148 5.78 16.78 5.55
N SER A 149 6.73 17.26 4.73
CA SER A 149 7.83 16.51 4.10
C SER A 149 9.08 16.34 5.00
N GLU A 150 9.00 16.62 6.30
CA GLU A 150 10.13 16.40 7.19
C GLU A 150 10.50 14.92 7.32
N LYS A 151 11.81 14.64 7.36
CA LYS A 151 12.36 13.30 7.59
C LYS A 151 11.87 12.75 8.93
N ASN A 152 11.71 11.42 8.99
CA ASN A 152 11.33 10.73 10.19
C ASN A 152 12.48 10.84 11.21
N ASN A 153 12.25 11.56 12.31
CA ASN A 153 13.21 11.68 13.42
C ASN A 153 13.22 10.44 14.32
N ALA A 154 12.34 9.47 14.06
CA ALA A 154 12.29 8.20 14.77
C ALA A 154 13.51 7.32 14.42
N VAL A 155 14.02 6.62 15.42
CA VAL A 155 15.13 5.68 15.24
C VAL A 155 14.64 4.47 14.43
N LEU A 156 15.40 4.10 13.41
CA LEU A 156 15.15 2.86 12.67
C LEU A 156 15.54 1.68 13.57
N VAL A 157 14.55 0.88 13.98
CA VAL A 157 14.72 -0.24 14.93
C VAL A 157 14.74 -1.61 14.24
N ASN A 158 14.17 -1.73 13.04
CA ASN A 158 14.20 -2.96 12.25
C ASN A 158 14.48 -2.64 10.77
N ILE A 159 15.74 -2.86 10.36
CA ILE A 159 16.20 -2.61 9.00
C ILE A 159 15.55 -3.55 7.97
N TYR A 160 15.24 -4.80 8.34
CA TYR A 160 14.68 -5.79 7.41
C TYR A 160 13.26 -5.39 7.00
N ASN A 161 12.43 -4.95 7.95
CA ASN A 161 11.11 -4.42 7.64
C ASN A 161 11.19 -3.17 6.74
N TYR A 162 12.19 -2.30 6.93
CA TYR A 162 12.40 -1.16 6.04
C TYR A 162 12.79 -1.60 4.62
N GLN A 163 13.69 -2.58 4.51
CA GLN A 163 14.08 -3.18 3.23
C GLN A 163 12.88 -3.81 2.50
N THR A 164 12.01 -4.52 3.24
CA THR A 164 10.74 -5.05 2.74
C THR A 164 9.82 -3.93 2.25
N ALA A 165 9.63 -2.85 3.03
CA ALA A 165 8.81 -1.71 2.60
C ALA A 165 9.35 -1.07 1.31
N GLN A 166 10.68 -0.96 1.17
CA GLN A 166 11.31 -0.43 -0.05
C GLN A 166 11.04 -1.32 -1.27
N VAL A 167 11.28 -2.63 -1.18
CA VAL A 167 11.06 -3.53 -2.33
C VAL A 167 9.57 -3.61 -2.69
N LEU A 168 8.67 -3.65 -1.70
CA LEU A 168 7.23 -3.66 -1.97
C LEU A 168 6.78 -2.38 -2.68
N SER A 169 7.36 -1.22 -2.36
CA SER A 169 7.08 0.02 -3.10
C SER A 169 7.50 -0.06 -4.57
N ASN A 170 8.59 -0.79 -4.89
CA ASN A 170 8.99 -1.07 -6.26
C ASN A 170 8.01 -2.02 -6.94
N VAL A 171 7.55 -3.07 -6.23
CA VAL A 171 6.56 -4.03 -6.74
C VAL A 171 5.24 -3.32 -7.07
N VAL A 172 4.72 -2.48 -6.18
CA VAL A 172 3.52 -1.68 -6.41
C VAL A 172 3.67 -0.81 -7.65
N ASN A 173 4.78 -0.06 -7.75
CA ASN A 173 5.05 0.78 -8.92
C ASN A 173 5.14 -0.04 -10.21
N ARG A 174 5.75 -1.23 -10.17
CA ARG A 174 5.85 -2.13 -11.33
C ARG A 174 4.50 -2.70 -11.74
N LEU A 175 3.74 -3.29 -10.81
CA LEU A 175 2.41 -3.86 -11.09
C LEU A 175 1.46 -2.79 -11.62
N PHE A 176 1.53 -1.58 -11.08
CA PHE A 176 0.72 -0.47 -11.56
C PHE A 176 1.06 -0.11 -13.00
N ASN A 177 2.32 0.21 -13.28
CA ASN A 177 2.76 0.72 -14.59
C ASN A 177 2.70 -0.34 -15.69
N ASP A 178 3.09 -1.58 -15.38
CA ASP A 178 3.23 -2.63 -16.40
C ASP A 178 1.90 -3.30 -16.74
N LYS A 179 0.93 -3.26 -15.82
CA LYS A 179 -0.31 -4.05 -15.91
C LYS A 179 -1.57 -3.29 -15.58
N LEU A 180 -1.67 -2.67 -14.40
CA LEU A 180 -2.95 -2.14 -13.91
C LEU A 180 -3.39 -0.90 -14.68
N SER A 181 -2.49 0.05 -14.91
CA SER A 181 -2.80 1.33 -15.58
C SER A 181 -3.41 1.14 -16.97
N ALA A 182 -2.93 0.16 -17.73
CA ALA A 182 -3.44 -0.19 -19.06
C ALA A 182 -4.83 -0.84 -19.05
N GLN A 183 -5.31 -1.29 -17.88
CA GLN A 183 -6.63 -1.92 -17.71
C GLN A 183 -7.69 -0.95 -17.18
N ALA A 184 -7.34 0.32 -16.99
CA ALA A 184 -8.28 1.34 -16.55
C ALA A 184 -9.33 1.67 -17.63
N PRO A 185 -10.56 2.05 -17.24
CA PRO A 185 -11.53 2.61 -18.16
C PRO A 185 -10.99 3.85 -18.89
N VAL A 186 -11.32 4.03 -20.17
CA VAL A 186 -10.78 5.12 -21.02
C VAL A 186 -11.06 6.52 -20.45
N ASN A 187 -12.16 6.68 -19.72
CA ASN A 187 -12.58 7.93 -19.08
C ASN A 187 -11.84 8.24 -17.77
N GLU A 188 -11.01 7.34 -17.25
CA GLU A 188 -10.29 7.52 -15.98
C GLU A 188 -8.87 8.08 -16.15
N LYS A 189 -8.49 8.55 -17.35
CA LYS A 189 -7.11 8.94 -17.65
C LYS A 189 -6.49 9.88 -16.59
N GLU A 190 -7.20 10.92 -16.19
CA GLU A 190 -6.71 11.88 -15.18
C GLU A 190 -6.54 11.20 -13.80
N THR A 191 -7.50 10.38 -13.38
CA THR A 191 -7.43 9.59 -12.14
C THR A 191 -6.22 8.65 -12.15
N ILE A 192 -5.95 8.00 -13.29
CA ILE A 192 -4.82 7.08 -13.47
C ILE A 192 -3.48 7.82 -13.44
N ASP A 193 -3.35 8.95 -14.14
CA ASP A 193 -2.12 9.76 -14.14
C ASP A 193 -1.83 10.27 -12.70
N ASN A 194 -2.86 10.69 -11.94
CA ASN A 194 -2.73 11.11 -10.54
C ASN A 194 -2.39 9.96 -9.58
N LEU A 195 -2.95 8.77 -9.82
CA LEU A 195 -2.65 7.56 -9.07
C LEU A 195 -1.20 7.12 -9.31
N GLU A 196 -0.73 7.17 -10.55
CA GLU A 196 0.67 6.91 -10.91
C GLU A 196 1.61 7.83 -10.12
N GLN A 197 1.31 9.13 -10.11
CA GLN A 197 2.10 10.12 -9.39
C GLN A 197 2.07 9.85 -7.88
N SER A 198 0.92 9.50 -7.30
CA SER A 198 0.81 9.20 -5.87
C SER A 198 1.57 7.94 -5.46
N ILE A 199 1.64 6.93 -6.33
CA ILE A 199 2.48 5.74 -6.12
C ILE A 199 3.98 6.11 -6.16
N LYS A 200 4.38 6.98 -7.09
CA LYS A 200 5.75 7.53 -7.14
C LYS A 200 6.09 8.35 -5.89
N ASP A 201 5.16 9.17 -5.42
CA ASP A 201 5.31 9.96 -4.19
C ASP A 201 5.47 9.06 -2.96
N LEU A 202 4.67 7.98 -2.85
CA LEU A 202 4.80 6.99 -1.77
C LEU A 202 6.19 6.36 -1.77
N LYS A 203 6.65 5.89 -2.94
CA LYS A 203 8.00 5.33 -3.09
C LYS A 203 9.08 6.33 -2.69
N TYR A 204 8.99 7.57 -3.18
CA TYR A 204 9.91 8.64 -2.82
C TYR A 204 9.94 8.87 -1.31
N ALA A 205 8.76 8.90 -0.67
CA ALA A 205 8.64 9.10 0.77
C ALA A 205 9.34 7.98 1.57
N ILE A 206 9.19 6.72 1.14
CA ILE A 206 9.84 5.57 1.78
C ILE A 206 11.36 5.63 1.61
N ASP A 207 11.85 5.86 0.40
CA ASP A 207 13.29 5.91 0.09
C ASP A 207 14.00 7.06 0.83
N ASN A 208 13.29 8.17 1.03
CA ASN A 208 13.78 9.35 1.76
C ASN A 208 13.48 9.32 3.26
N LYS A 209 12.91 8.22 3.77
CA LYS A 209 12.60 8.04 5.20
C LYS A 209 11.71 9.15 5.74
N ILE A 210 10.69 9.55 4.98
CA ILE A 210 9.75 10.60 5.38
C ILE A 210 8.85 10.08 6.51
N ARG A 211 8.40 10.96 7.40
CA ARG A 211 7.56 10.60 8.55
C ARG A 211 6.32 9.76 8.16
N ALA A 212 5.95 8.82 9.02
CA ALA A 212 4.88 7.86 8.75
C ALA A 212 3.51 8.51 8.50
N GLU A 213 3.25 9.68 9.08
CA GLU A 213 2.01 10.43 8.88
C GLU A 213 1.84 10.87 7.43
N TYR A 214 2.93 11.23 6.76
CA TYR A 214 2.90 11.62 5.35
C TYR A 214 2.65 10.41 4.44
N LEU A 215 3.21 9.25 4.77
CA LEU A 215 2.92 8.00 4.05
C LEU A 215 1.44 7.63 4.20
N MET A 216 0.88 7.73 5.42
CA MET A 216 -0.55 7.52 5.67
C MET A 216 -1.41 8.49 4.84
N GLU A 217 -1.03 9.76 4.74
CA GLU A 217 -1.75 10.74 3.93
C GLU A 217 -1.76 10.35 2.44
N ILE A 218 -0.60 9.98 1.88
CA ILE A 218 -0.53 9.52 0.49
C ILE A 218 -1.43 8.29 0.27
N VAL A 219 -1.36 7.31 1.16
CA VAL A 219 -2.10 6.06 1.01
C VAL A 219 -3.61 6.27 1.17
N HIS A 220 -4.03 6.84 2.29
CA HIS A 220 -5.44 6.89 2.67
C HIS A 220 -6.22 8.02 2.00
N MET A 221 -5.57 9.12 1.62
CA MET A 221 -6.24 10.26 0.98
C MET A 221 -6.11 10.28 -0.53
N LYS A 222 -5.13 9.54 -1.10
CA LYS A 222 -4.88 9.55 -2.54
C LYS A 222 -5.00 8.15 -3.14
N ILE A 223 -4.12 7.22 -2.77
CA ILE A 223 -4.01 5.92 -3.44
C ILE A 223 -5.29 5.10 -3.27
N HIS A 224 -5.75 4.87 -2.04
CA HIS A 224 -6.95 4.06 -1.79
C HIS A 224 -8.21 4.64 -2.44
N PRO A 225 -8.54 5.94 -2.29
CA PRO A 225 -9.69 6.52 -2.97
C PRO A 225 -9.64 6.42 -4.50
N MET A 226 -8.48 6.65 -5.12
CA MET A 226 -8.34 6.57 -6.58
C MET A 226 -8.41 5.12 -7.09
N LEU A 227 -7.85 4.15 -6.36
CA LEU A 227 -8.04 2.74 -6.68
C LEU A 227 -9.52 2.34 -6.57
N GLN A 228 -10.19 2.82 -5.52
CA GLN A 228 -11.61 2.57 -5.31
C GLN A 228 -12.46 3.11 -6.45
N SER A 229 -12.24 4.37 -6.86
CA SER A 229 -13.03 5.01 -7.91
C SER A 229 -12.74 4.44 -9.29
N ALA A 230 -11.46 4.25 -9.65
CA ALA A 230 -11.07 3.84 -11.01
C ALA A 230 -11.35 2.36 -11.31
N TYR A 231 -11.38 1.51 -10.28
CA TYR A 231 -11.50 0.04 -10.44
C TYR A 231 -12.70 -0.56 -9.68
N ASP A 232 -13.63 0.29 -9.24
CA ASP A 232 -14.90 -0.07 -8.59
C ASP A 232 -14.75 -0.97 -7.35
N LEU A 233 -13.67 -0.78 -6.58
CA LEU A 233 -13.40 -1.61 -5.40
C LEU A 233 -14.54 -1.51 -4.38
N LYS A 234 -15.00 -2.67 -3.91
CA LYS A 234 -16.08 -2.75 -2.93
C LYS A 234 -15.52 -2.62 -1.52
N LEU A 235 -16.19 -1.83 -0.70
CA LEU A 235 -15.92 -1.78 0.74
C LEU A 235 -16.55 -2.97 1.44
N VAL A 236 -15.95 -3.42 2.54
CA VAL A 236 -16.56 -4.41 3.42
C VAL A 236 -17.86 -3.82 4.00
N ALA A 237 -19.00 -4.47 3.72
CA ALA A 237 -20.26 -4.11 4.34
C ALA A 237 -20.15 -4.35 5.86
N ARG A 238 -20.42 -3.31 6.66
CA ARG A 238 -20.54 -3.42 8.12
C ARG A 238 -21.94 -3.83 8.50
#